data_AF-A0A7X0LT63-F1
#
_entry.id   AF-A0A7X0LT63-F1
#
_cell.length_a   1.000
_cell.length_b   1.000
_cell.length_c   1.000
_cell.angle_alpha   90.00
_cell.angle_beta   90.00
_cell.angle_gamma   90.00
#
_symmetry.space_group_name_H-M   'P 1'
#
loop_
_entity.id
_entity.type
_entity.pdbx_description
1 polymer ?
#
loop_
_entity_poly.entity_id
_entity_poly.type
_entity_poly.pdbx_seq_one_letter_code
_entity_poly.pdbx_strand_id
1 'polypeptide(L)' 'MPRIQLAYWHGDHAPGDEVNVSDDELAALTRDGRVAEVLQEPAPAETPAPAASAASAPPVEPSQEQPETAVDAGRKRR' A
#
# COMPACT_ATOMS: atom_id res chain seq x y z
N MET A 1 -6.76 22.76 -0.43
CA MET A 1 -6.87 23.45 -1.74
C MET A 1 -5.54 23.29 -2.47
N PRO A 2 -5.36 22.16 -3.16
CA PRO A 2 -4.22 21.91 -4.03
C PRO A 2 -4.04 22.98 -5.10
N ARG A 3 -2.79 23.19 -5.48
CA ARG A 3 -2.44 23.97 -6.67
C ARG A 3 -1.79 23.06 -7.70
N ILE A 4 -2.29 23.12 -8.93
CA ILE A 4 -1.82 22.27 -10.03
C ILE A 4 -1.48 23.10 -11.27
N GLN A 5 -0.60 22.56 -12.09
CA GLN A 5 -0.38 23.00 -13.46
C GLN A 5 -1.14 22.09 -14.43
N LEU A 6 -1.85 22.69 -15.40
CA LEU A 6 -2.62 21.94 -16.39
C LEU A 6 -1.75 21.41 -17.53
N ALA A 7 -1.96 20.15 -17.92
CA ALA A 7 -1.34 19.56 -19.13
C ALA A 7 -2.12 19.88 -20.41
N TYR A 8 -3.43 20.12 -20.28
CA TYR A 8 -4.34 20.39 -21.37
C TYR A 8 -5.33 21.50 -20.99
N TRP A 9 -6.04 22.03 -21.98
CA TRP A 9 -7.09 23.03 -21.76
C TRP A 9 -8.16 22.52 -20.79
N HIS A 10 -8.56 23.37 -19.85
CA HIS A 10 -9.63 23.09 -18.89
C HIS A 10 -10.47 24.34 -18.64
N GLY A 11 -11.71 24.36 -19.15
CA GLY A 11 -12.54 25.57 -19.14
C GLY A 11 -11.86 26.69 -19.92
N ASP A 12 -11.66 27.83 -19.26
CA ASP A 12 -10.97 29.01 -19.81
C ASP A 12 -9.45 29.02 -19.53
N HIS A 13 -8.91 27.95 -18.93
CA HIS A 13 -7.50 27.84 -18.58
C HIS A 13 -6.70 27.08 -19.64
N ALA A 14 -5.56 27.64 -20.01
CA ALA A 14 -4.65 27.08 -20.99
C ALA A 14 -3.74 26.00 -20.37
N PRO A 15 -3.15 25.11 -21.19
CA PRO A 15 -2.06 24.26 -20.75
C PRO A 15 -0.91 25.09 -20.16
N GLY A 16 -0.37 24.68 -19.02
CA GLY A 16 0.66 25.40 -18.28
C GLY A 16 0.11 26.39 -17.25
N ASP A 17 -1.17 26.71 -17.28
CA ASP A 17 -1.77 27.58 -16.26
C ASP A 17 -1.80 26.88 -14.90
N GLU A 18 -1.56 27.67 -13.85
CA GLU A 18 -1.60 27.24 -12.46
C GLU A 18 -2.95 27.59 -11.82
N VAL A 19 -3.72 26.56 -11.46
CA VAL A 19 -5.05 26.73 -10.89
C VAL A 19 -5.15 26.11 -9.49
N ASN A 20 -5.93 26.75 -8.62
CA ASN A 20 -6.28 26.20 -7.33
C ASN A 20 -7.57 25.39 -7.49
N VAL A 21 -7.53 24.12 -7.12
CA VAL A 21 -8.66 23.20 -7.25
C VAL A 21 -9.00 22.59 -5.90
N SER A 22 -10.22 22.10 -5.78
CA SER A 22 -10.62 21.24 -4.66
C SER A 22 -9.99 19.85 -4.77
N ASP A 23 -9.99 19.07 -3.69
CA ASP A 23 -9.42 17.72 -3.69
C ASP A 23 -10.21 16.77 -4.62
N ASP A 24 -11.54 16.95 -4.71
CA ASP A 24 -12.42 16.22 -5.63
C ASP A 24 -12.08 16.52 -7.10
N GLU A 25 -11.86 17.79 -7.43
CA GLU A 25 -11.44 18.22 -8.77
C GLU A 25 -10.04 17.73 -9.10
N LEU A 26 -9.10 17.76 -8.15
CA LEU A 26 -7.77 17.21 -8.33
C LEU A 26 -7.85 15.72 -8.70
N ALA A 27 -8.67 14.94 -7.99
CA ALA A 27 -8.86 13.52 -8.28
C ALA A 27 -9.46 13.29 -9.68
N ALA A 28 -10.46 14.09 -10.07
CA ALA A 28 -11.06 14.01 -11.41
C ALA A 28 -10.06 14.38 -12.51
N LEU A 29 -9.32 15.49 -12.36
CA LEU A 29 -8.34 15.96 -13.35
C LEU A 29 -7.15 15.01 -13.48
N THR A 30 -6.72 14.41 -12.36
CA THR A 30 -5.67 13.39 -12.36
C THR A 30 -6.13 12.14 -13.09
N ARG A 31 -7.35 11.68 -12.82
CA ARG A 31 -7.95 10.52 -13.52
C ARG A 31 -8.05 10.74 -15.02
N ASP A 32 -8.36 11.97 -15.43
CA ASP A 32 -8.47 12.35 -16.85
C ASP A 32 -7.12 12.65 -17.52
N GLY A 33 -6.01 12.58 -16.79
CA GLY A 33 -4.67 12.87 -17.30
C GLY A 33 -4.46 14.34 -17.69
N ARG A 34 -5.21 15.26 -17.08
CA ARG A 34 -5.17 16.70 -17.36
C ARG A 34 -4.22 17.49 -16.48
N VAL A 35 -3.62 16.86 -15.48
CA VAL A 35 -2.62 17.46 -14.60
C VAL A 35 -1.23 17.24 -15.17
N ALA A 36 -0.48 18.32 -15.38
CA ALA A 36 0.94 18.26 -15.74
C ALA A 36 1.81 18.07 -14.49
N GLU A 37 1.54 18.87 -13.46
CA GLU A 37 2.31 18.88 -12.21
C GLU A 37 1.42 19.32 -11.04
N VAL A 38 1.61 18.73 -9.86
CA VAL A 38 0.97 19.16 -8.61
C VAL A 38 1.99 20.00 -7.85
N LEU A 39 1.77 21.31 -7.81
CA LEU A 39 2.71 22.29 -7.22
C LEU A 39 2.58 22.38 -5.70
N GLN A 40 1.38 22.12 -5.18
CA GLN A 40 1.12 22.07 -3.75
C GLN A 40 0.17 20.91 -3.44
N GLU A 41 0.75 19.82 -2.95
CA GLU A 41 -0.01 18.67 -2.45
C GLU A 41 -0.77 19.10 -1.17
N PRO A 42 -2.08 18.86 -1.05
CA PRO A 42 -2.71 18.83 0.27
C PRO A 42 -1.96 17.80 1.12
N ALA A 43 -1.76 18.09 2.40
CA ALA A 43 -1.11 17.15 3.32
C ALA A 43 -1.74 15.76 3.13
N PRO A 44 -0.94 14.70 2.92
CA PRO A 44 -1.46 13.40 2.50
C PRO A 44 -2.49 12.95 3.52
N ALA A 45 -3.74 12.82 3.07
CA ALA A 45 -4.73 12.05 3.80
C ALA A 45 -4.19 10.62 3.80
N GLU A 46 -3.88 10.10 4.99
CA GLU A 46 -3.37 8.74 5.18
C GLU A 46 -4.25 7.76 4.41
N THR A 47 -3.78 7.31 3.25
CA THR A 47 -4.37 6.18 2.56
C THR A 47 -4.41 5.04 3.57
N PRO A 48 -5.58 4.46 3.92
CA PRO A 48 -5.57 3.24 4.70
C PRO A 48 -4.81 2.23 3.86
N ALA A 49 -3.64 1.81 4.37
CA ALA A 49 -2.87 0.74 3.77
C ALA A 49 -3.83 -0.40 3.45
N PRO A 50 -3.74 -1.04 2.27
CA PRO A 50 -4.54 -2.23 2.00
C PRO A 50 -4.26 -3.19 3.17
N ALA A 51 -5.29 -3.45 3.97
CA ALA A 51 -5.22 -4.42 5.05
C ALA A 51 -4.92 -5.75 4.38
N ALA A 52 -3.63 -6.07 4.26
CA ALA A 52 -3.17 -7.39 3.88
C ALA A 52 -3.66 -8.30 4.99
N SER A 53 -4.81 -8.92 4.72
CA SER A 53 -5.34 -10.05 5.43
C SER A 53 -4.30 -11.17 5.34
N ALA A 54 -3.36 -11.18 6.27
CA ALA A 54 -2.46 -12.28 6.51
C ALA A 54 -2.72 -12.73 7.95
N ALA A 55 -3.62 -13.70 8.06
CA ALA A 55 -3.89 -14.46 9.27
C ALA A 55 -2.55 -14.96 9.86
N SER A 56 -2.02 -14.22 10.84
CA SER A 56 -0.96 -14.73 11.70
C SER A 56 -1.64 -15.61 12.75
N ALA A 57 -1.65 -16.90 12.47
CA ALA A 57 -1.88 -17.94 13.45
C ALA A 57 -0.98 -17.70 14.68
N PRO A 58 -1.45 -17.99 15.90
CA PRO A 58 -0.66 -17.72 17.11
C PRO A 58 0.64 -18.52 17.09
N PRO A 59 1.74 -17.98 17.65
CA PRO A 59 2.96 -18.74 17.85
C PRO A 59 2.68 -19.82 18.89
N VAL A 60 2.52 -21.06 18.44
CA VAL A 60 2.60 -22.23 19.31
C VAL A 60 4.04 -22.33 19.80
N GLU A 61 4.27 -21.97 21.07
CA GLU A 61 5.44 -22.40 21.83
C GLU A 61 5.52 -23.93 21.78
N PRO A 62 6.59 -24.54 21.24
CA PRO A 62 6.89 -25.91 21.61
C PRO A 62 7.51 -25.87 23.00
N SER A 63 6.62 -25.94 24.00
CA SER A 63 6.94 -26.29 25.37
C SER A 63 7.81 -27.56 25.36
N GLN A 64 8.99 -27.48 25.97
CA GLN A 64 9.86 -28.64 26.16
C GLN A 64 9.23 -29.58 27.19
N GLU A 65 8.61 -30.66 26.71
CA GLU A 65 8.30 -31.84 27.51
C GLU A 65 9.01 -33.06 26.89
N GLN A 66 10.06 -33.52 27.59
CA GLN A 66 10.57 -34.90 27.58
C GLN A 66 9.41 -35.87 27.95
N PRO A 67 9.41 -37.21 27.73
CA PRO A 67 10.59 -38.10 27.76
C PRO A 67 10.54 -39.40 26.88
N GLU A 68 11.63 -40.17 26.99
CA GLU A 68 11.67 -41.65 27.04
C GLU A 68 11.40 -42.57 25.81
N THR A 69 12.49 -43.30 25.49
CA THR A 69 12.56 -44.72 25.10
C THR A 69 11.87 -45.20 23.81
N ALA A 70 12.69 -45.53 22.81
CA ALA A 70 12.43 -46.64 21.90
C ALA A 70 13.70 -47.48 21.77
N VAL A 71 13.76 -48.50 22.61
CA VAL A 71 14.70 -49.61 22.54
C VAL A 71 14.32 -50.49 21.33
N ASP A 72 15.36 -50.99 20.66
CA ASP A 72 15.40 -52.26 19.93
C ASP A 72 14.58 -52.42 18.63
N ALA A 73 15.30 -52.41 17.50
CA ALA A 73 15.03 -53.31 16.39
C ALA A 73 16.34 -53.58 15.62
N GLY A 74 16.85 -54.80 15.79
CA GLY A 74 18.24 -55.18 15.53
C GLY A 74 18.78 -55.15 14.10
N ARG A 75 20.10 -55.35 13.99
CA ARG A 75 20.75 -55.83 12.77
C ARG A 75 21.82 -56.89 13.06
N LYS A 76 21.48 -58.09 12.63
CA LYS A 76 22.24 -59.33 12.60
C LYS A 76 23.45 -59.22 11.65
N ARG A 77 24.55 -59.91 12.02
CA ARG A 77 25.61 -60.51 11.18
C ARG A 77 26.80 -59.63 10.75
N ARG A 78 27.94 -59.81 11.44
CA ARG A 78 29.12 -60.48 10.86
C ARG A 78 30.00 -61.05 11.96
#